data_AF-A0A2D5XKI6-F1
#
_entry.id   AF-A0A2D5XKI6-F1
#
_cell.length_a   1.000
_cell.length_b   1.000
_cell.length_c   1.000
_cell.angle_alpha   90.00
_cell.angle_beta   90.00
_cell.angle_gamma   90.00
#
_symmetry.space_group_name_H-M   'P 1'
#
loop_
_entity.id
_entity.type
_entity.pdbx_description
1 polymer ?
#
loop_
_entity_poly.entity_id
_entity_poly.type
_entity_poly.pdbx_seq_one_letter_code
_entity_poly.pdbx_strand_id
1 'polypeptide(L)'
;MAEKSSLWFNSVLRGDNEMITLGEETNFQDLSMGHTDPGFPLTIGNRVTVGHNCILHGCSIEDDCMIGMGSIIMNGCRIGRGSIIGAGSILLEKQEIPPFSLVVGSPGQVKKTYDEKIIE
;
A
#
# COMPACT_ATOMS: atom_id res chain seq x y z
N MET A 1 2.87 -7.45 12.83
CA MET A 1 2.22 -6.13 13.01
C MET A 1 2.93 -5.43 14.16
N ALA A 2 3.40 -4.21 13.94
CA ALA A 2 4.07 -3.42 14.97
C ALA A 2 3.09 -2.62 15.84
N GLU A 3 3.61 -1.83 16.78
CA GLU A 3 2.82 -1.10 17.78
C GLU A 3 1.86 -0.09 17.14
N LYS A 4 0.69 0.11 17.77
CA LYS A 4 -0.37 1.06 17.37
C LYS A 4 -0.96 0.85 15.97
N SER A 5 -0.60 -0.22 15.28
CA SER A 5 -1.22 -0.58 14.02
C SER A 5 -2.54 -1.29 14.22
N SER A 6 -3.44 -1.13 13.25
CA SER A 6 -4.82 -1.62 13.35
C SER A 6 -5.26 -2.36 12.10
N LEU A 7 -6.03 -3.43 12.32
CA LEU A 7 -6.75 -4.19 11.30
C LEU A 7 -8.24 -4.03 11.55
N TRP A 8 -8.98 -3.54 10.56
CA TRP A 8 -10.38 -3.15 10.73
C TRP A 8 -11.30 -4.26 10.22
N PHE A 9 -12.62 -4.05 10.33
CA PHE A 9 -13.62 -5.09 10.17
C PHE A 9 -13.52 -5.79 8.81
N ASN A 10 -13.58 -7.14 8.85
CA ASN A 10 -13.53 -8.00 7.68
C ASN A 10 -12.27 -7.87 6.80
N SER A 11 -11.21 -7.26 7.32
CA SER A 11 -9.91 -7.26 6.64
C SER A 11 -9.25 -8.63 6.75
N VAL A 12 -8.55 -9.05 5.72
CA VAL A 12 -7.83 -10.33 5.67
C VAL A 12 -6.37 -10.11 5.30
N LEU A 13 -5.46 -10.48 6.20
CA LEU A 13 -4.04 -10.63 5.86
C LEU A 13 -3.71 -12.12 5.87
N ARG A 14 -3.61 -12.72 4.68
CA ARG A 14 -3.30 -14.14 4.52
C ARG A 14 -1.84 -14.29 4.11
N GLY A 15 -0.98 -14.52 5.09
CA GLY A 15 0.47 -14.74 4.90
C GLY A 15 0.85 -16.22 4.95
N ASP A 16 0.26 -17.02 4.05
CA ASP A 16 0.51 -18.46 3.93
C ASP A 16 1.66 -18.82 2.97
N ASN A 17 2.01 -17.94 2.03
CA ASN A 17 3.14 -18.12 1.10
C ASN A 17 4.42 -17.41 1.58
N GLU A 18 4.33 -16.09 1.80
CA GLU A 18 5.45 -15.25 2.24
C GLU A 18 5.07 -14.41 3.47
N MET A 19 6.08 -13.79 4.08
CA MET A 19 5.88 -12.90 5.22
C MET A 19 5.08 -11.65 4.81
N ILE A 20 4.12 -11.29 5.68
CA ILE A 20 3.41 -10.01 5.64
C ILE A 20 3.87 -9.16 6.82
N THR A 21 4.44 -7.98 6.53
CA THR A 21 4.91 -7.03 7.54
C THR A 21 4.05 -5.76 7.51
N LEU A 22 3.59 -5.35 8.69
CA LEU A 22 2.85 -4.10 8.91
C LEU A 22 3.62 -3.29 9.96
N GLY A 23 4.16 -2.13 9.54
CA GLY A 23 4.92 -1.18 10.37
C GLY A 23 4.07 -0.52 11.45
N GLU A 24 4.65 0.42 12.20
CA GLU A 24 4.02 1.12 13.33
C GLU A 24 3.00 2.15 12.88
N GLU A 25 1.94 2.38 13.68
CA GLU A 25 0.93 3.41 13.43
C GLU A 25 0.23 3.30 12.04
N THR A 26 0.25 2.10 11.48
CA THR A 26 -0.34 1.79 10.16
C THR A 26 -1.76 1.25 10.35
N ASN A 27 -2.70 1.76 9.57
CA ASN A 27 -4.08 1.28 9.57
C ASN A 27 -4.40 0.53 8.28
N PHE A 28 -5.05 -0.61 8.44
CA PHE A 28 -5.49 -1.48 7.36
C PHE A 28 -7.02 -1.61 7.45
N GLN A 29 -7.69 -0.77 6.68
CA GLN A 29 -9.12 -0.48 6.84
C GLN A 29 -10.02 -1.56 6.24
N ASP A 30 -11.32 -1.44 6.53
CA ASP A 30 -12.34 -2.46 6.32
C ASP A 30 -12.30 -3.11 4.94
N LEU A 31 -12.63 -4.40 4.90
CA LEU A 31 -12.75 -5.18 3.66
C LEU A 31 -11.47 -5.24 2.80
N SER A 32 -10.33 -4.82 3.35
CA SER A 32 -9.07 -4.89 2.61
C SER A 32 -8.46 -6.28 2.70
N MET A 33 -7.71 -6.67 1.67
CA MET A 33 -7.03 -7.97 1.60
C MET A 33 -5.54 -7.79 1.32
N GLY A 34 -4.71 -8.49 2.07
CA GLY A 34 -3.29 -8.66 1.84
C GLY A 34 -2.98 -10.14 1.59
N HIS A 35 -2.26 -10.43 0.52
CA HIS A 35 -1.79 -11.78 0.17
C HIS A 35 -0.42 -11.69 -0.49
N THR A 36 0.21 -12.85 -0.73
CA THR A 36 1.58 -12.95 -1.23
C THR A 36 1.70 -14.14 -2.18
N ASP A 37 2.65 -14.06 -3.11
CA ASP A 37 3.14 -15.19 -3.90
C ASP A 37 4.60 -15.49 -3.52
N PRO A 38 5.10 -16.71 -3.78
CA PRO A 38 6.51 -17.04 -3.54
C PRO A 38 7.48 -16.04 -4.19
N GLY A 39 8.41 -15.50 -3.40
CA GLY A 39 9.36 -14.46 -3.82
C GLY A 39 8.82 -13.03 -3.76
N PHE A 40 7.55 -12.82 -3.38
CA PHE A 40 6.91 -11.51 -3.28
C PHE A 40 6.26 -11.33 -1.88
N PRO A 41 7.07 -11.03 -0.84
CA PRO A 41 6.53 -10.65 0.46
C PRO A 41 5.74 -9.35 0.37
N LEU A 42 4.77 -9.17 1.26
CA LEU A 42 4.03 -7.91 1.41
C LEU A 42 4.64 -7.11 2.56
N THR A 43 5.25 -5.97 2.25
CA THR A 43 5.84 -5.09 3.26
C THR A 43 5.15 -3.74 3.23
N ILE A 44 4.63 -3.33 4.37
CA ILE A 44 3.96 -2.03 4.55
C ILE A 44 4.68 -1.31 5.69
N GLY A 45 5.18 -0.11 5.38
CA GLY A 45 5.94 0.74 6.30
C GLY A 45 5.12 1.32 7.44
N ASN A 46 5.68 2.35 8.07
CA ASN A 46 5.08 3.04 9.21
C ASN A 46 4.15 4.17 8.75
N ARG A 47 3.12 4.44 9.56
CA ARG A 47 2.15 5.54 9.33
C ARG A 47 1.50 5.45 7.94
N VAL A 48 1.32 4.21 7.45
CA VAL A 48 0.64 3.97 6.18
C VAL A 48 -0.86 3.86 6.43
N THR A 49 -1.64 4.49 5.55
CA THR A 49 -3.10 4.28 5.50
C THR A 49 -3.43 3.38 4.32
N VAL A 50 -3.89 2.17 4.59
CA VAL A 50 -4.50 1.31 3.57
C VAL A 50 -6.01 1.50 3.66
N GLY A 51 -6.57 2.26 2.71
CA GLY A 51 -7.98 2.61 2.66
C GLY A 51 -8.90 1.41 2.49
N HIS A 52 -10.20 1.60 2.72
CA HIS A 52 -11.19 0.53 2.63
C HIS A 52 -11.14 -0.24 1.30
N ASN A 53 -11.41 -1.55 1.35
CA ASN A 53 -11.58 -2.41 0.19
C ASN A 53 -10.35 -2.43 -0.75
N CYS A 54 -9.13 -2.30 -0.21
CA CYS A 54 -7.91 -2.43 -1.02
C CYS A 54 -7.51 -3.90 -1.21
N ILE A 55 -6.83 -4.20 -2.32
CA ILE A 55 -6.17 -5.49 -2.55
C ILE A 55 -4.67 -5.24 -2.70
N LEU A 56 -3.88 -5.74 -1.74
CA LEU A 56 -2.42 -5.67 -1.77
C LEU A 56 -1.85 -7.06 -1.98
N HIS A 57 -1.07 -7.23 -3.04
CA HIS A 57 -0.47 -8.51 -3.40
C HIS A 57 1.05 -8.37 -3.54
N GLY A 58 1.80 -8.95 -2.59
CA GLY A 58 3.26 -9.09 -2.68
C GLY A 58 4.04 -7.81 -3.04
N CYS A 59 3.60 -6.65 -2.54
CA CYS A 59 4.18 -5.34 -2.85
C CYS A 59 4.94 -4.74 -1.67
N SER A 60 5.72 -3.68 -1.94
CA SER A 60 6.44 -2.91 -0.92
C SER A 60 5.91 -1.47 -0.88
N ILE A 61 5.43 -1.04 0.27
CA ILE A 61 4.91 0.30 0.52
C ILE A 61 5.77 0.93 1.60
N GLU A 62 6.44 2.03 1.27
CA GLU A 62 7.25 2.79 2.22
C GLU A 62 6.40 3.63 3.18
N ASP A 63 7.07 4.26 4.14
CA ASP A 63 6.44 5.05 5.19
C ASP A 63 5.57 6.20 4.67
N ASP A 64 4.63 6.65 5.50
CA ASP A 64 3.83 7.86 5.29
C ASP A 64 2.96 7.83 4.01
N CYS A 65 2.76 6.65 3.41
CA CYS A 65 1.96 6.50 2.20
C CYS A 65 0.45 6.42 2.51
N MET A 66 -0.37 6.87 1.56
CA MET A 66 -1.81 6.68 1.58
C MET A 66 -2.27 5.89 0.36
N ILE A 67 -2.84 4.71 0.59
CA ILE A 67 -3.45 3.88 -0.43
C ILE A 67 -4.96 4.15 -0.43
N GLY A 68 -5.45 4.84 -1.45
CA GLY A 68 -6.85 5.21 -1.58
C GLY A 68 -7.73 3.98 -1.72
N MET A 69 -8.95 4.07 -1.17
CA MET A 69 -9.93 2.99 -1.15
C MET A 69 -10.11 2.30 -2.51
N GLY A 70 -10.34 0.99 -2.50
CA GLY A 70 -10.57 0.21 -3.72
C GLY A 70 -9.35 0.02 -4.62
N SER A 71 -8.15 0.42 -4.20
CA SER A 71 -6.95 0.26 -5.02
C SER A 71 -6.46 -1.19 -5.05
N ILE A 72 -5.85 -1.58 -6.16
CA ILE A 72 -5.26 -2.91 -6.38
C ILE A 72 -3.78 -2.75 -6.68
N ILE A 73 -2.92 -3.35 -5.85
CA ILE A 73 -1.47 -3.23 -5.95
C ILE A 73 -0.87 -4.62 -6.18
N MET A 74 -0.22 -4.82 -7.33
CA MET A 74 0.25 -6.13 -7.77
C MET A 74 1.69 -6.45 -7.33
N ASN A 75 2.07 -7.72 -7.51
CA ASN A 75 3.35 -8.29 -7.06
C ASN A 75 4.56 -7.46 -7.49
N GLY A 76 5.48 -7.24 -6.53
CA GLY A 76 6.73 -6.54 -6.76
C GLY A 76 6.59 -5.04 -7.00
N CYS A 77 5.38 -4.48 -6.98
CA CYS A 77 5.21 -3.02 -7.01
C CYS A 77 5.88 -2.38 -5.79
N ARG A 78 6.58 -1.26 -6.02
CA ARG A 78 7.28 -0.49 -4.99
C ARG A 78 6.69 0.92 -4.95
N ILE A 79 6.14 1.31 -3.80
CA ILE A 79 5.57 2.64 -3.57
C ILE A 79 6.48 3.42 -2.64
N GLY A 80 7.12 4.46 -3.17
CA GLY A 80 8.03 5.33 -2.42
C GLY A 80 7.33 6.20 -1.38
N ARG A 81 8.07 6.55 -0.34
CA ARG A 81 7.61 7.29 0.85
C ARG A 81 6.73 8.48 0.52
N GLY A 82 5.68 8.70 1.32
CA GLY A 82 4.82 9.88 1.20
C GLY A 82 3.94 9.90 -0.06
N SER A 83 3.88 8.81 -0.81
CA SER A 83 3.06 8.74 -2.02
C SER A 83 1.59 8.51 -1.70
N ILE A 84 0.73 9.05 -2.55
CA ILE A 84 -0.71 8.91 -2.50
C ILE A 84 -1.15 8.13 -3.73
N ILE A 85 -1.73 6.96 -3.51
CA ILE A 85 -2.43 6.20 -4.54
C ILE A 85 -3.90 6.60 -4.49
N GLY A 86 -4.42 7.19 -5.56
CA GLY A 86 -5.81 7.61 -5.63
C GLY A 86 -6.77 6.43 -5.62
N ALA A 87 -8.00 6.66 -5.15
CA ALA A 87 -9.03 5.63 -5.06
C ALA A 87 -9.25 4.88 -6.39
N GLY A 88 -9.43 3.56 -6.29
CA GLY A 88 -9.67 2.68 -7.44
C GLY A 88 -8.48 2.53 -8.41
N SER A 89 -7.27 2.95 -8.02
CA SER A 89 -6.11 2.82 -8.90
C SER A 89 -5.59 1.39 -8.95
N ILE A 90 -5.07 0.98 -10.11
CA ILE A 90 -4.44 -0.33 -10.30
C ILE A 90 -2.96 -0.15 -10.63
N LEU A 91 -2.07 -0.56 -9.73
CA LEU A 91 -0.63 -0.58 -9.99
C LEU A 91 -0.21 -1.97 -10.46
N LEU A 92 0.50 -2.00 -11.58
CA LEU A 92 0.91 -3.23 -12.24
C LEU A 92 2.09 -3.89 -11.51
N GLU A 93 2.36 -5.14 -11.87
CA GLU A 93 3.50 -5.87 -11.33
C GLU A 93 4.81 -5.11 -11.56
N LYS A 94 5.67 -5.10 -10.53
CA LYS A 94 7.01 -4.48 -10.57
C LYS A 94 7.01 -2.99 -10.93
N GLN A 95 5.86 -2.32 -10.89
CA GLN A 95 5.78 -0.89 -11.10
C GLN A 95 6.47 -0.15 -9.95
N GLU A 96 7.36 0.78 -10.27
CA GLU A 96 8.05 1.63 -9.30
C GLU A 96 7.41 3.02 -9.28
N ILE A 97 6.94 3.44 -8.11
CA ILE A 97 6.38 4.76 -7.86
C ILE A 97 7.42 5.57 -7.07
N PRO A 98 7.93 6.69 -7.62
CA PRO A 98 8.83 7.56 -6.89
C PRO A 98 8.20 8.13 -5.62
N PRO A 99 8.99 8.46 -4.58
CA PRO A 99 8.49 9.14 -3.39
C PRO A 99 7.67 10.40 -3.71
N PHE A 100 6.76 10.74 -2.80
CA PHE A 100 5.95 11.96 -2.87
C PHE A 100 5.13 12.07 -4.17
N SER A 101 4.67 10.95 -4.73
CA SER A 101 3.88 10.92 -5.96
C SER A 101 2.37 10.85 -5.70
N LEU A 102 1.57 11.56 -6.49
CA LEU A 102 0.15 11.24 -6.67
C LEU A 102 0.01 10.31 -7.87
N VAL A 103 -0.52 9.12 -7.65
CA VAL A 103 -0.81 8.14 -8.70
C VAL A 103 -2.31 7.95 -8.85
N VAL A 104 -2.83 7.98 -10.08
CA VAL A 104 -4.26 7.73 -10.34
C VAL A 104 -4.46 6.87 -11.59
N GLY A 105 -5.56 6.11 -11.61
CA GLY A 105 -6.07 5.44 -12.79
C GLY A 105 -5.80 3.93 -12.85
N SER A 106 -6.23 3.32 -13.95
CA SER A 106 -6.05 1.91 -14.26
C SER A 106 -5.67 1.76 -15.75
N PRO A 107 -4.38 1.57 -16.08
CA PRO A 107 -3.24 1.46 -15.16
C PRO A 107 -2.92 2.78 -14.45
N GLY A 108 -2.47 2.71 -13.20
CA GLY A 108 -2.11 3.86 -12.40
C GLY A 108 -0.87 4.55 -12.94
N GLN A 109 -0.94 5.87 -13.10
CA GLN A 109 0.15 6.71 -13.59
C GLN A 109 0.43 7.86 -12.64
N VAL A 110 1.70 8.24 -12.49
CA VAL A 110 2.09 9.42 -11.73
C VAL A 110 1.49 10.65 -12.42
N LYS A 111 0.59 11.34 -11.71
CA LYS A 111 -0.11 12.51 -12.21
C LYS A 111 0.58 13.81 -11.81
N LYS A 112 1.20 13.82 -10.64
CA LYS A 112 2.03 14.92 -10.11
C LYS A 112 2.92 14.41 -8.99
N THR A 113 3.96 15.16 -8.68
CA THR A 113 4.80 14.97 -7.51
C THR A 113 4.61 16.12 -6.53
N TYR A 114 4.95 15.89 -5.27
CA TYR A 114 4.89 16.87 -4.19
C TYR A 114 6.29 17.12 -3.64
N ASP A 115 6.42 18.21 -2.89
CA ASP A 115 7.56 18.45 -2.00
C ASP A 115 7.39 17.62 -0.72
N GLU A 116 8.49 17.30 -0.03
CA GLU A 116 8.48 16.45 1.16
C GLU A 116 7.62 17.01 2.30
N LYS A 117 7.42 18.33 2.31
CA LYS A 117 6.57 19.06 3.28
C LYS A 117 5.10 18.63 3.31
N ILE A 118 4.66 17.78 2.39
CA ILE A 118 3.28 17.24 2.41
C ILE A 118 3.03 16.28 3.58
N ILE A 119 4.07 15.78 4.24
CA ILE A 119 3.96 14.83 5.36
C ILE A 119 3.88 15.56 6.73
N GLU A 120 4.13 16.88 6.77
CA GLU A 120 3.98 17.70 7.99
C GLU A 120 2.50 17.94 8.36
#